data_AF-A0A191ZTH6-F1
#
_entry.id   AF-A0A191ZTH6-F1
#
_cell.length_a   1.000
_cell.length_b   1.000
_cell.length_c   1.000
_cell.angle_alpha   90.00
_cell.angle_beta   90.00
_cell.angle_gamma   90.00
#
_symmetry.space_group_name_H-M   'P 1'
#
loop_
_entity.id
_entity.type
_entity.pdbx_description
1 polymer ?
#
loop_
_entity_poly.entity_id
_entity_poly.type
_entity_poly.pdbx_seq_one_letter_code
_entity_poly.pdbx_strand_id
1 'polypeptide(L)'
;MRTRRQVLALAFAAVAASAPLLSAHAQVLRNIPAVAPAAQLTVNSVNTGTLTTGSTGLVNILLLGFGTTKADIRFAPGVRILSLDGRLMPPGSVVGQTFKVRYQLDLYQQLLTAWVVSDDDYKAAVAAQAQAQSQ
;
A
#
# COMPACT_ATOMS: atom_id res chain seq x y z
N MET A 1 -15.11 51.85 -65.21
CA MET A 1 -14.87 52.97 -64.27
C MET A 1 -15.37 52.56 -62.90
N ARG A 2 -14.50 52.66 -61.87
CA ARG A 2 -14.75 52.97 -60.43
C ARG A 2 -15.73 52.10 -59.61
N THR A 3 -15.52 51.69 -58.35
CA THR A 3 -14.35 51.46 -57.46
C THR A 3 -14.92 50.83 -56.15
N ARG A 4 -14.24 49.81 -55.61
CA ARG A 4 -14.05 49.40 -54.19
C ARG A 4 -15.09 49.78 -53.09
N ARG A 5 -15.59 48.77 -52.37
CA ARG A 5 -16.06 48.83 -50.96
C ARG A 5 -15.31 47.72 -50.19
N GLN A 6 -14.23 48.04 -49.48
CA GLN A 6 -14.15 48.35 -48.03
C GLN A 6 -14.53 47.18 -47.10
N VAL A 7 -13.53 46.74 -46.35
CA VAL A 7 -13.49 45.68 -45.32
C VAL A 7 -13.54 46.34 -43.93
N LEU A 8 -14.28 45.77 -42.97
CA LEU A 8 -14.06 45.85 -41.49
C LEU A 8 -15.12 44.95 -40.81
N ALA A 9 -14.87 43.88 -40.03
CA ALA A 9 -13.93 43.53 -38.95
C ALA A 9 -14.38 43.99 -37.53
N LEU A 10 -14.48 42.99 -36.64
CA LEU A 10 -14.47 42.94 -35.16
C LEU A 10 -15.72 43.28 -34.32
N ALA A 11 -16.13 42.31 -33.47
CA ALA A 11 -16.30 42.45 -32.02
C ALA A 11 -16.30 41.04 -31.36
N PHE A 12 -15.22 40.63 -30.69
CA PHE A 12 -14.97 40.68 -29.23
C PHE A 12 -15.94 39.85 -28.35
N ALA A 13 -15.47 38.68 -27.91
CA ALA A 13 -15.81 38.10 -26.59
C ALA A 13 -14.83 36.95 -26.26
N ALA A 14 -13.66 37.31 -25.73
CA ALA A 14 -12.76 36.34 -25.10
C ALA A 14 -13.26 36.07 -23.67
N VAL A 15 -13.97 34.96 -23.46
CA VAL A 15 -14.21 34.40 -22.12
C VAL A 15 -12.97 33.61 -21.74
N ALA A 16 -12.15 34.21 -20.89
CA ALA A 16 -11.07 33.53 -20.18
C ALA A 16 -11.69 32.60 -19.13
N ALA A 17 -11.95 31.35 -19.52
CA ALA A 17 -12.29 30.30 -18.57
C ALA A 17 -11.01 29.91 -17.80
N SER A 18 -10.89 30.43 -16.58
CA SER A 18 -9.93 29.95 -15.59
C SER A 18 -10.24 28.49 -15.26
N ALA A 19 -9.54 27.56 -15.93
CA ALA A 19 -9.58 26.14 -15.58
C ALA A 19 -8.91 25.96 -14.20
N PRO A 20 -9.59 25.36 -13.21
CA PRO A 20 -8.90 24.91 -12.02
C PRO A 20 -7.91 23.82 -12.44
N LEU A 21 -6.62 24.09 -12.28
CA LEU A 21 -5.59 23.07 -12.35
C LEU A 21 -5.86 22.10 -11.20
N LEU A 22 -6.66 21.06 -11.45
CA LEU A 22 -6.66 19.88 -10.61
C LEU A 22 -5.23 19.33 -10.67
N SER A 23 -4.45 19.54 -9.60
CA SER A 23 -3.27 18.73 -9.36
C SER A 23 -3.73 17.28 -9.28
N ALA A 24 -3.59 16.55 -10.39
CA ALA A 24 -3.62 15.11 -10.39
C ALA A 24 -2.40 14.63 -9.59
N HIS A 25 -2.56 14.48 -8.28
CA HIS A 25 -1.63 13.73 -7.47
C HIS A 25 -1.70 12.31 -7.99
N ALA A 26 -0.78 11.93 -8.88
CA ALA A 26 -0.59 10.54 -9.27
C ALA A 26 -0.26 9.76 -7.99
N GLN A 27 -1.28 9.24 -7.31
CA GLN A 27 -1.10 8.31 -6.22
C GLN A 27 -0.42 7.11 -6.83
N VAL A 28 0.81 6.83 -6.40
CA VAL A 28 1.54 5.63 -6.83
C VAL A 28 0.63 4.46 -6.51
N LEU A 29 0.08 3.83 -7.56
CA LEU A 29 -0.83 2.71 -7.42
C LEU A 29 -0.09 1.61 -6.65
N ARG A 30 -0.54 1.35 -5.42
CA ARG A 30 0.03 0.28 -4.59
C ARG A 30 -0.45 -1.05 -5.13
N ASN A 31 0.39 -1.70 -5.93
CA ASN A 31 0.14 -3.06 -6.39
C ASN A 31 0.39 -4.04 -5.24
N ILE A 32 -0.57 -4.19 -4.34
CA ILE A 32 -0.54 -5.23 -3.30
C ILE A 32 -1.13 -6.50 -3.90
N PRO A 33 -0.38 -7.63 -3.95
CA PRO A 33 -0.91 -8.88 -4.47
C PRO A 33 -2.22 -9.26 -3.78
N ALA A 34 -3.23 -9.70 -4.54
CA ALA A 34 -4.53 -10.07 -3.99
C ALA A 34 -4.42 -11.17 -2.91
N VAL A 35 -3.44 -12.06 -3.05
CA VAL A 35 -3.16 -13.17 -2.12
C VAL A 35 -2.31 -12.79 -0.91
N ALA A 36 -1.82 -11.55 -0.80
CA ALA A 36 -0.93 -11.17 0.30
C ALA A 36 -1.66 -11.26 1.66
N PRO A 37 -1.18 -12.08 2.61
CA PRO A 37 -1.77 -12.21 3.93
C PRO A 37 -1.70 -10.91 4.72
N ALA A 38 -2.55 -10.78 5.74
CA ALA A 38 -2.64 -9.62 6.59
C ALA A 38 -2.32 -10.01 8.04
N ALA A 39 -1.53 -9.17 8.70
CA ALA A 39 -1.15 -9.33 10.09
C ALA A 39 -0.83 -7.96 10.69
N GLN A 40 -0.77 -7.90 12.01
CA GLN A 40 -0.11 -6.81 12.70
C GLN A 40 1.39 -7.12 12.76
N LEU A 41 2.21 -6.20 12.28
CA LEU A 41 3.66 -6.26 12.36
C LEU A 41 4.14 -5.31 13.44
N THR A 42 4.70 -5.84 14.51
CA THR A 42 5.50 -5.07 15.47
C THR A 42 6.97 -5.19 15.09
N VAL A 43 7.65 -4.06 14.87
CA VAL A 43 9.07 -4.05 14.51
C VAL A 43 9.90 -3.95 15.77
N ASN A 44 10.57 -5.04 16.14
CA ASN A 44 11.33 -5.13 17.39
C ASN A 44 12.75 -4.56 17.24
N SER A 45 13.33 -4.71 16.05
CA SER A 45 14.64 -4.18 15.69
C SER A 45 14.71 -3.88 14.20
N VAL A 46 15.85 -3.33 13.74
CA VAL A 46 16.10 -3.10 12.31
C VAL A 46 16.05 -4.36 11.44
N ASN A 47 16.19 -5.56 12.04
CA ASN A 47 16.27 -6.83 11.31
C ASN A 47 15.21 -7.85 11.72
N THR A 48 14.34 -7.53 12.69
CA THR A 48 13.39 -8.49 13.27
C THR A 48 12.10 -7.83 13.68
N GLY A 49 11.02 -8.59 13.64
CA GLY A 49 9.72 -8.18 14.17
C GLY A 49 8.90 -9.37 14.61
N THR A 50 7.66 -9.10 14.97
CA THR A 50 6.67 -10.11 15.32
C THR A 50 5.42 -9.87 14.48
N LEU A 51 4.98 -10.90 13.77
CA LEU A 51 3.69 -10.91 13.07
C LEU A 51 2.64 -11.51 13.99
N THR A 52 1.52 -10.82 14.15
CA THR A 52 0.38 -11.26 14.96
C THR A 52 -0.90 -11.16 14.14
N THR A 53 -1.60 -12.27 13.99
CA THR A 53 -2.94 -12.33 13.38
C THR A 53 -4.02 -12.36 14.45
N GLY A 54 -5.27 -12.08 14.06
CA GLY A 54 -6.42 -12.31 14.94
C GLY A 54 -6.62 -13.79 15.24
N SER A 55 -7.56 -14.13 16.12
CA SER A 55 -7.86 -15.51 16.54
C SER A 55 -8.21 -16.47 15.40
N THR A 56 -8.67 -15.94 14.27
CA THR A 56 -9.06 -16.71 13.07
C THR A 56 -8.01 -16.71 11.97
N GLY A 57 -6.90 -15.97 12.11
CA GLY A 57 -5.83 -15.92 11.12
C GLY A 57 -4.62 -16.69 11.60
N LEU A 58 -3.86 -17.26 10.66
CA LEU A 58 -2.62 -17.98 10.95
C LEU A 58 -1.46 -17.35 10.19
N VAL A 59 -0.36 -17.12 10.89
CA VAL A 59 0.94 -16.86 10.27
C VAL A 59 1.56 -18.23 9.95
N ASN A 60 1.62 -18.57 8.67
CA ASN A 60 2.23 -19.81 8.22
C ASN A 60 3.72 -19.60 7.95
N ILE A 61 4.55 -19.82 8.97
CA ILE A 61 6.01 -19.92 8.82
C ILE A 61 6.31 -21.41 8.71
N LEU A 62 6.49 -21.86 7.46
CA LEU A 62 6.69 -23.25 7.00
C LEU A 62 7.69 -24.10 7.82
N LEU A 63 8.52 -23.50 8.68
CA LEU A 63 9.53 -24.24 9.44
C LEU A 63 8.96 -25.30 10.40
N LEU A 64 7.66 -25.22 10.76
CA LEU A 64 7.03 -26.21 11.66
C LEU A 64 5.71 -26.81 11.15
N GLY A 65 5.17 -26.37 9.99
CA GLY A 65 3.88 -26.87 9.49
C GLY A 65 2.65 -26.55 10.36
N PHE A 66 2.83 -25.79 11.44
CA PHE A 66 1.76 -25.31 12.30
C PHE A 66 1.60 -23.80 12.11
N GLY A 67 0.44 -23.38 11.60
CA GLY A 67 0.08 -21.97 11.62
C GLY A 67 -0.11 -21.49 13.06
N THR A 68 0.48 -20.36 13.42
CA THR A 68 0.34 -19.75 14.75
C THR A 68 -0.30 -18.37 14.62
N THR A 69 -0.98 -17.90 15.67
CA THR A 69 -1.55 -16.53 15.67
C THR A 69 -0.49 -15.46 15.92
N LYS A 70 0.71 -15.85 16.34
CA LYS A 70 1.83 -14.96 16.62
C LYS A 70 3.15 -15.66 16.31
N ALA A 71 3.99 -15.04 15.49
CA ALA A 71 5.28 -15.58 15.12
C ALA A 71 6.34 -14.49 15.05
N ASP A 72 7.52 -14.77 15.61
CA ASP A 72 8.69 -13.94 15.41
C ASP A 72 9.25 -14.14 14.01
N ILE A 73 9.65 -13.03 13.38
CA ILE A 73 10.09 -13.03 11.99
C ILE A 73 11.38 -12.24 11.81
N ARG A 74 12.25 -12.78 10.96
CA ARG A 74 13.45 -12.08 10.47
C ARG A 74 13.12 -11.28 9.23
N PHE A 75 13.78 -10.15 9.05
CA PHE A 75 13.63 -9.35 7.84
C PHE A 75 14.61 -9.85 6.77
N ALA A 76 14.10 -9.99 5.55
CA ALA A 76 14.92 -10.38 4.41
C ALA A 76 15.89 -9.24 4.06
N PRO A 77 17.06 -9.56 3.47
CA PRO A 77 17.90 -8.55 2.86
C PRO A 77 17.09 -7.72 1.83
N GLY A 78 17.09 -6.40 1.99
CA GLY A 78 16.30 -5.51 1.14
C GLY A 78 14.82 -5.40 1.50
N VAL A 79 14.45 -5.69 2.75
CA VAL A 79 13.08 -5.53 3.25
C VAL A 79 12.52 -4.14 2.94
N ARG A 80 11.24 -4.12 2.52
CA ARG A 80 10.51 -2.88 2.23
C ARG A 80 9.30 -2.75 3.13
N ILE A 81 9.29 -1.75 4.00
CA ILE A 81 8.09 -1.36 4.75
C ILE A 81 7.52 -0.12 4.09
N LEU A 82 6.34 -0.25 3.49
CA LEU A 82 5.72 0.76 2.65
C LEU A 82 4.55 1.39 3.39
N SER A 83 4.55 2.72 3.54
CA SER A 83 3.48 3.50 4.16
C SER A 83 2.15 3.34 3.42
N LEU A 84 1.09 3.93 3.98
CA LEU A 84 -0.23 4.01 3.35
C LEU A 84 -0.16 4.65 1.96
N ASP A 85 0.69 5.66 1.78
CA ASP A 85 0.94 6.34 0.50
C ASP A 85 1.90 5.57 -0.44
N GLY A 86 2.33 4.36 -0.05
CA GLY A 86 3.23 3.53 -0.84
C GLY A 86 4.70 3.95 -0.79
N ARG A 87 5.09 4.85 0.12
CA ARG A 87 6.47 5.30 0.28
C ARG A 87 7.26 4.36 1.18
N LEU A 88 8.53 4.16 0.86
CA LEU A 88 9.43 3.40 1.73
C LEU A 88 9.63 4.16 3.06
N MET A 89 9.36 3.47 4.16
CA MET A 89 9.55 4.00 5.50
C MET A 89 11.03 3.83 5.92
N PRO A 90 11.68 4.87 6.44
CA PRO A 90 13.03 4.76 6.98
C PRO A 90 13.12 3.71 8.11
N PRO A 91 14.20 2.90 8.19
CA PRO A 91 14.36 1.91 9.25
C PRO A 91 14.26 2.48 10.67
N GLY A 92 14.83 3.67 10.90
CA GLY A 92 14.79 4.32 12.21
C GLY A 92 13.38 4.76 12.65
N SER A 93 12.44 4.98 11.73
CA SER A 93 11.08 5.42 12.07
C SER A 93 10.11 4.28 12.33
N VAL A 94 10.50 3.04 12.02
CA VAL A 94 9.62 1.87 12.16
C VAL A 94 9.92 1.05 13.42
N VAL A 95 11.14 1.11 13.96
CA VAL A 95 11.52 0.33 15.15
C VAL A 95 10.67 0.75 16.35
N GLY A 96 10.16 -0.23 17.09
CA GLY A 96 9.25 -0.06 18.22
C GLY A 96 7.80 0.22 17.83
N GLN A 97 7.50 0.34 16.54
CA GLN A 97 6.14 0.63 16.06
C GLN A 97 5.39 -0.66 15.72
N THR A 98 4.07 -0.58 15.79
CA THR A 98 3.15 -1.64 15.34
C THR A 98 2.29 -1.13 14.22
N PHE A 99 2.20 -1.90 13.14
CA PHE A 99 1.44 -1.55 11.94
C PHE A 99 0.48 -2.66 11.56
N LYS A 100 -0.71 -2.30 11.09
CA LYS A 100 -1.56 -3.22 10.33
C LYS A 100 -1.03 -3.30 8.92
N VAL A 101 -0.63 -4.50 8.50
CA VAL A 101 0.03 -4.69 7.21
C VAL A 101 -0.60 -5.82 6.43
N ARG A 102 -0.48 -5.72 5.11
CA ARG A 102 -0.39 -6.89 4.25
C ARG A 102 1.09 -7.18 4.01
N TYR A 103 1.48 -8.44 3.90
CA TYR A 103 2.90 -8.78 3.83
C TYR A 103 3.22 -9.86 2.80
N GLN A 104 4.47 -9.90 2.41
CA GLN A 104 5.07 -10.92 1.56
C GLN A 104 6.33 -11.43 2.21
N LEU A 105 6.48 -12.76 2.20
CA LEU A 105 7.67 -13.46 2.66
C LEU A 105 8.58 -13.82 1.48
N ASP A 106 9.87 -13.92 1.73
CA ASP A 106 10.82 -14.52 0.80
C ASP A 106 10.80 -16.07 0.87
N LEU A 107 11.65 -16.71 0.07
CA LEU A 107 11.78 -18.17 0.01
C LEU A 107 12.25 -18.81 1.34
N TYR A 108 12.89 -18.02 2.21
CA TYR A 108 13.36 -18.43 3.53
C TYR A 108 12.40 -18.03 4.65
N GLN A 109 11.17 -17.63 4.31
CA GLN A 109 10.14 -17.14 5.24
C GLN A 109 10.56 -15.91 6.04
N GLN A 110 11.42 -15.08 5.47
CA GLN A 110 11.79 -13.78 6.01
C GLN A 110 10.87 -12.72 5.43
N LEU A 111 10.56 -11.69 6.21
CA LEU A 111 9.73 -10.59 5.74
C LEU A 111 10.45 -9.83 4.62
N LEU A 112 9.90 -9.88 3.41
CA LEU A 112 10.45 -9.19 2.24
C LEU A 112 9.77 -7.85 2.00
N THR A 113 8.44 -7.81 2.06
CA THR A 113 7.68 -6.57 1.90
C THR A 113 6.52 -6.52 2.88
N ALA A 114 6.30 -5.37 3.50
CA ALA A 114 5.13 -5.07 4.31
C ALA A 114 4.48 -3.79 3.80
N TRP A 115 3.21 -3.88 3.44
CA TRP A 115 2.37 -2.76 3.04
C TRP A 115 1.52 -2.36 4.23
N VAL A 116 1.77 -1.19 4.82
CA VAL A 116 0.88 -0.60 5.83
C VAL A 116 -0.47 -0.34 5.17
N VAL A 117 -1.54 -0.80 5.77
CA VAL A 117 -2.91 -0.68 5.23
C VAL A 117 -3.81 0.03 6.23
N SER A 118 -4.92 0.57 5.74
CA SER A 118 -5.93 1.18 6.59
C SER A 118 -6.60 0.11 7.46
N ASP A 119 -7.32 0.55 8.49
CA ASP A 119 -8.09 -0.34 9.36
C ASP A 119 -9.15 -1.14 8.60
N ASP A 120 -9.80 -0.50 7.63
CA ASP A 120 -10.86 -1.12 6.84
C ASP A 120 -10.28 -2.14 5.86
N ASP A 121 -9.19 -1.79 5.17
CA ASP A 121 -8.47 -2.73 4.30
C ASP A 121 -7.92 -3.93 5.07
N TYR A 122 -7.42 -3.70 6.28
CA TYR A 122 -6.95 -4.76 7.16
C TYR A 122 -8.08 -5.72 7.53
N LYS A 123 -9.23 -5.19 7.97
CA LYS A 123 -10.41 -6.01 8.31
C LYS A 123 -10.90 -6.81 7.09
N ALA A 124 -10.99 -6.17 5.93
CA ALA A 124 -11.39 -6.83 4.69
C ALA A 124 -10.43 -7.96 4.31
N ALA A 125 -9.12 -7.72 4.40
CA ALA A 125 -8.11 -8.73 4.11
C ALA A 125 -8.16 -9.91 5.10
N VAL A 126 -8.34 -9.64 6.40
CA VAL A 126 -8.48 -10.69 7.43
C VAL A 126 -9.75 -11.53 7.20
N ALA A 127 -10.87 -10.90 6.86
CA ALA A 127 -12.10 -11.62 6.52
C ALA A 127 -11.92 -12.53 5.30
N ALA A 128 -11.29 -12.01 4.24
CA ALA A 128 -10.98 -12.80 3.05
C ALA A 128 -10.04 -13.98 3.34
N GLN A 129 -9.05 -13.79 4.22
CA GLN A 129 -8.15 -14.88 4.65
C GLN A 129 -8.88 -15.96 5.45
N ALA A 130 -9.78 -15.58 6.35
CA ALA A 130 -10.57 -16.54 7.12
C ALA A 130 -11.47 -17.39 6.21
N GLN A 131 -12.05 -16.78 5.18
CA GLN A 131 -12.84 -17.50 4.17
C GLN A 131 -11.98 -18.48 3.36
N ALA A 132 -10.78 -18.08 2.96
CA ALA A 132 -9.86 -18.94 2.20
C ALA A 132 -9.36 -20.16 3.00
N GLN A 133 -9.34 -20.09 4.34
CA GLN A 133 -8.95 -21.21 5.21
C GLN A 133 -10.10 -22.21 5.47
N SER A 134 -11.33 -21.85 5.15
CA SER A 134 -12.52 -22.69 5.34
C SER A 134 -12.90 -23.55 4.13
N GLN A 135 -12.16 -23.40 3.02
CA GLN A 135 -12.31 -24.19 1.79
C GLN A 135 -11.24 -25.27 1.73
#